data_AF-A0A3M6WMB2-F1
#
_entry.id   AF-A0A3M6WMB2-F1
#
_cell.length_a   1.000
_cell.length_b   1.000
_cell.length_c   1.000
_cell.angle_alpha   90.00
_cell.angle_beta   90.00
_cell.angle_gamma   90.00
#
_symmetry.space_group_name_H-M   'P 1'
#
loop_
_entity.id
_entity.type
_entity.pdbx_description
1 polymer ?
#
loop_
_entity_poly.entity_id
_entity_poly.type
_entity_poly.pdbx_seq_one_letter_code
_entity_poly.pdbx_strand_id
1 'polypeptide(L)'
;MRLLDFSACHGHHLTLTLRYILLKALHQYTMLSKTVCATIAGLASVAVAAPAADYSAVTHDENHMSQSWVEKFAAPGRAQQNVVDQYSWDSGMTRAYPIHQSCNSTETALLEQAFAEMAVLAAHARDHILRFGNSSSLFTKYFGKATTGEPAGWLDKIVNGDKSGVLFRCDDIDGNCWQDGWAGHWRGENATDETVICEMSYTSRWPLAGLCGYGYTVAAEKTTAYFASDLMHRVYHTDKIGEGVVGHYADTYEECLQLAKDSPEEAVRNSATLRYFALDVYAYDIAVPGQGCTGEPVPEEEDDHSHDSATSASSSMTASPTTSMTSSSIESTSSAVAATTTTSAESAEATEASSTTSAEVECHTHDGGEVHCVEESGSDEADSTATAASAQETESSATTTAGAECHTHANGELHCV
;
A
#
# COMPACT_ATOMS: atom_id res chain seq x y z
N MET A 1 -86.99 -22.95 -31.43
CA MET A 1 -86.04 -23.12 -32.57
C MET A 1 -85.58 -21.73 -32.98
N ARG A 2 -84.29 -21.51 -33.21
CA ARG A 2 -83.55 -20.22 -33.03
C ARG A 2 -83.35 -19.83 -31.55
N LEU A 3 -82.23 -20.28 -31.00
CA LEU A 3 -81.42 -19.47 -30.09
C LEU A 3 -80.33 -18.81 -30.95
N LEU A 4 -80.01 -17.56 -30.66
CA LEU A 4 -78.93 -16.81 -31.30
C LEU A 4 -77.76 -16.65 -30.32
N ASP A 5 -76.58 -16.41 -30.91
CA ASP A 5 -75.66 -15.34 -30.55
C ASP A 5 -74.39 -15.61 -29.69
N PHE A 6 -73.42 -14.70 -29.88
CA PHE A 6 -72.17 -14.47 -29.15
C PHE A 6 -71.08 -15.56 -29.09
N SER A 7 -70.30 -15.70 -30.18
CA SER A 7 -68.93 -16.24 -30.10
C SER A 7 -67.96 -15.68 -31.18
N ALA A 8 -67.90 -14.34 -31.34
CA ALA A 8 -67.07 -13.72 -32.38
C ALA A 8 -66.38 -12.37 -32.06
N CYS A 9 -66.65 -11.72 -30.91
CA CYS A 9 -66.15 -10.34 -30.67
C CYS A 9 -64.86 -10.18 -29.85
N HIS A 10 -64.37 -11.22 -29.15
CA HIS A 10 -63.22 -11.06 -28.23
C HIS A 10 -61.83 -11.17 -28.90
N GLY A 11 -61.72 -11.73 -30.10
CA GLY A 11 -60.41 -11.90 -30.78
C GLY A 11 -59.84 -10.63 -31.43
N HIS A 12 -60.69 -9.69 -31.83
CA HIS A 12 -60.25 -8.48 -32.57
C HIS A 12 -59.72 -7.36 -31.67
N HIS A 13 -60.16 -7.28 -30.41
CA HIS A 13 -59.74 -6.20 -29.51
C HIS A 13 -58.31 -6.40 -28.99
N LEU A 14 -57.89 -7.65 -28.72
CA LEU A 14 -56.55 -7.95 -28.20
C LEU A 14 -55.44 -7.64 -29.22
N THR A 15 -55.68 -7.96 -30.49
CA THR A 15 -54.71 -7.77 -31.59
C THR A 15 -54.53 -6.29 -31.98
N LEU A 16 -55.59 -5.48 -31.87
CA LEU A 16 -55.51 -4.02 -32.07
C LEU A 16 -54.73 -3.32 -30.93
N THR A 17 -54.99 -3.70 -29.67
CA THR A 17 -54.28 -3.11 -28.51
C THR A 17 -52.79 -3.44 -28.53
N LEU A 18 -52.41 -4.69 -28.86
CA LEU A 18 -51.00 -5.07 -28.95
C LEU A 18 -50.26 -4.33 -30.08
N ARG A 19 -50.90 -4.18 -31.26
CA ARG A 19 -50.35 -3.39 -32.37
C ARG A 19 -50.17 -1.92 -32.02
N TYR A 20 -51.10 -1.33 -31.27
CA TYR A 20 -51.02 0.06 -30.84
C TYR A 20 -49.86 0.30 -29.85
N ILE A 21 -49.62 -0.64 -28.92
CA ILE A 21 -48.49 -0.59 -27.98
C ILE A 21 -47.15 -0.73 -28.73
N LEU A 22 -47.03 -1.68 -29.65
CA LEU A 22 -45.84 -1.85 -30.49
C LEU A 22 -45.55 -0.62 -31.37
N LEU A 23 -46.58 -0.01 -31.96
CA LEU A 23 -46.44 1.22 -32.74
C LEU A 23 -46.00 2.42 -31.89
N LYS A 24 -46.48 2.54 -30.63
CA LYS A 24 -46.00 3.58 -29.69
C LYS A 24 -44.55 3.35 -29.28
N ALA A 25 -44.16 2.12 -28.98
CA ALA A 25 -42.78 1.78 -28.64
C ALA A 25 -41.81 2.11 -29.79
N LEU A 26 -42.16 1.75 -31.03
CA LEU A 26 -41.39 2.09 -32.24
C LEU A 26 -41.30 3.61 -32.48
N HIS A 27 -42.36 4.38 -32.18
CA HIS A 27 -42.33 5.84 -32.25
C HIS A 27 -41.42 6.48 -31.18
N GLN A 28 -41.44 5.97 -29.94
CA GLN A 28 -40.53 6.45 -28.89
C GLN A 28 -39.06 6.12 -29.22
N TYR A 29 -38.77 4.92 -29.72
CA TYR A 29 -37.41 4.52 -30.10
C TYR A 29 -36.85 5.37 -31.27
N THR A 30 -37.68 5.68 -32.27
CA THR A 30 -37.27 6.53 -33.41
C THR A 30 -37.14 8.01 -33.04
N MET A 31 -37.84 8.50 -32.02
CA MET A 31 -37.61 9.83 -31.46
C MET A 31 -36.31 9.90 -30.64
N LEU A 32 -36.06 8.91 -29.76
CA LEU A 32 -34.82 8.83 -28.97
C LEU A 32 -33.57 8.73 -29.87
N SER A 33 -33.60 7.87 -30.90
CA SER A 33 -32.49 7.74 -31.85
C SER A 33 -32.17 9.03 -32.61
N LYS A 34 -33.19 9.82 -32.98
CA LYS A 34 -33.00 11.13 -33.64
C LYS A 34 -32.44 12.20 -32.70
N THR A 35 -32.87 12.20 -31.43
CA THR A 35 -32.34 13.13 -30.42
C THR A 35 -30.86 12.87 -30.11
N VAL A 36 -30.45 11.59 -30.03
CA VAL A 36 -29.04 11.21 -29.82
C VAL A 36 -28.14 11.53 -31.02
N CYS A 37 -28.63 11.39 -32.26
CA CYS A 37 -27.86 11.80 -33.43
C CYS A 37 -27.73 13.34 -33.56
N ALA A 38 -28.70 14.11 -33.05
CA ALA A 38 -28.66 15.56 -33.12
C ALA A 38 -27.67 16.19 -32.11
N THR A 39 -27.47 15.57 -30.94
CA THR A 39 -26.49 16.06 -29.95
C THR A 39 -25.05 15.74 -30.32
N ILE A 40 -24.79 14.63 -31.00
CA ILE A 40 -23.44 14.26 -31.48
C ILE A 40 -22.94 15.18 -32.61
N ALA A 41 -23.84 15.79 -33.39
CA ALA A 41 -23.49 16.75 -34.44
C ALA A 41 -23.29 18.20 -33.92
N GLY A 42 -23.62 18.50 -32.66
CA GLY A 42 -23.68 19.86 -32.12
C GLY A 42 -22.44 20.36 -31.38
N LEU A 43 -21.47 19.49 -31.07
CA LEU A 43 -20.31 19.80 -30.21
C LEU A 43 -18.99 20.04 -30.97
N ALA A 44 -19.04 20.23 -32.30
CA ALA A 44 -17.86 20.38 -33.15
C ALA A 44 -17.36 21.84 -33.35
N SER A 45 -17.86 22.82 -32.58
CA SER A 45 -17.63 24.26 -32.87
C SER A 45 -17.46 25.17 -31.65
N VAL A 46 -16.60 24.83 -30.68
CA VAL A 46 -15.99 25.82 -29.77
C VAL A 46 -14.51 25.51 -29.58
N ALA A 47 -13.66 26.04 -30.45
CA ALA A 47 -12.22 26.06 -30.26
C ALA A 47 -11.82 27.34 -29.50
N VAL A 48 -11.58 27.22 -28.19
CA VAL A 48 -10.86 28.26 -27.43
C VAL A 48 -9.37 27.98 -27.56
N ALA A 49 -8.60 28.97 -28.02
CA ALA A 49 -7.16 28.85 -28.17
C ALA A 49 -6.44 28.94 -26.82
N ALA A 50 -5.60 27.95 -26.54
CA ALA A 50 -4.52 27.99 -25.55
C ALA A 50 -3.28 27.31 -26.17
N PRO A 51 -2.05 27.74 -25.83
CA PRO A 51 -0.86 27.35 -26.59
C PRO A 51 -0.41 25.92 -26.24
N ALA A 52 -0.11 25.12 -27.26
CA ALA A 52 0.61 23.87 -27.08
C ALA A 52 2.08 24.16 -26.79
N ALA A 53 2.60 23.59 -25.69
CA ALA A 53 4.03 23.44 -25.50
C ALA A 53 4.46 22.12 -26.15
N ASP A 54 5.55 22.15 -26.92
CA ASP A 54 6.08 20.97 -27.58
C ASP A 54 6.58 19.93 -26.56
N TYR A 55 5.99 18.74 -26.59
CA TYR A 55 6.59 17.53 -26.04
C TYR A 55 6.72 16.51 -27.16
N SER A 56 7.92 16.43 -27.74
CA SER A 56 8.24 15.43 -28.77
C SER A 56 8.43 14.06 -28.12
N ALA A 57 7.48 13.15 -28.37
CA ALA A 57 7.67 11.74 -28.06
C ALA A 57 8.75 11.14 -28.97
N VAL A 58 9.83 10.61 -28.38
CA VAL A 58 10.86 9.88 -29.13
C VAL A 58 10.39 8.46 -29.36
N THR A 59 9.95 8.17 -30.59
CA THR A 59 9.81 6.78 -31.07
C THR A 59 11.17 6.28 -31.56
N HIS A 60 11.66 5.19 -30.97
CA HIS A 60 12.76 4.42 -31.56
C HIS A 60 12.33 3.84 -32.90
N ASP A 61 13.12 4.06 -33.95
CA ASP A 61 13.10 3.30 -35.19
C ASP A 61 14.55 2.98 -35.57
N GLU A 62 14.84 1.70 -35.77
CA GLU A 62 16.19 1.22 -36.06
C GLU A 62 16.40 1.05 -37.57
N ASN A 63 17.61 1.40 -38.03
CA ASN A 63 18.16 0.99 -39.33
C ASN A 63 17.33 1.30 -40.59
N HIS A 64 17.52 2.49 -41.17
CA HIS A 64 17.94 2.60 -42.59
C HIS A 64 18.28 4.05 -43.00
N MET A 65 19.57 4.43 -43.01
CA MET A 65 20.05 5.58 -43.81
C MET A 65 21.39 5.23 -44.47
N SER A 66 21.41 5.40 -45.79
CA SER A 66 22.44 4.96 -46.73
C SER A 66 23.84 5.52 -46.47
N GLN A 67 24.84 4.63 -46.44
CA GLN A 67 26.22 5.02 -46.71
C GLN A 67 26.42 5.33 -48.20
N SER A 68 26.48 6.61 -48.56
CA SER A 68 27.35 7.15 -49.63
C SER A 68 27.27 8.69 -49.63
N TRP A 69 28.31 9.36 -50.15
CA TRP A 69 28.37 10.82 -50.40
C TRP A 69 28.77 11.81 -49.28
N VAL A 70 29.63 11.42 -48.33
CA VAL A 70 30.44 12.40 -47.55
C VAL A 70 31.94 12.06 -47.51
N GLU A 71 32.50 11.55 -48.60
CA GLU A 71 33.95 11.39 -48.78
C GLU A 71 34.54 12.40 -49.78
N LYS A 72 34.53 13.71 -49.47
CA LYS A 72 35.43 14.66 -50.16
C LYS A 72 35.77 16.03 -49.55
N PHE A 73 35.54 16.24 -48.24
CA PHE A 73 36.06 17.43 -47.55
C PHE A 73 36.78 17.06 -46.26
N ALA A 74 37.96 16.43 -46.41
CA ALA A 74 38.90 16.23 -45.32
C ALA A 74 39.52 17.57 -44.91
N ALA A 75 38.92 18.22 -43.91
CA ALA A 75 39.55 19.35 -43.23
C ALA A 75 40.55 18.83 -42.19
N PRO A 76 41.86 19.13 -42.30
CA PRO A 76 42.84 18.71 -41.31
C PRO A 76 42.70 19.57 -40.05
N GLY A 77 42.67 18.92 -38.87
CA GLY A 77 42.87 19.60 -37.59
C GLY A 77 41.66 20.34 -37.02
N ARG A 78 40.51 19.67 -36.84
CA ARG A 78 39.68 20.02 -35.68
C ARG A 78 40.36 19.43 -34.46
N ALA A 79 41.02 20.28 -33.66
CA ALA A 79 41.64 19.88 -32.42
C ALA A 79 40.64 19.06 -31.59
N GLN A 80 41.12 17.93 -31.06
CA GLN A 80 40.41 17.08 -30.13
C GLN A 80 40.02 17.95 -28.94
N GLN A 81 38.78 18.47 -28.94
CA GLN A 81 38.33 19.35 -27.88
C GLN A 81 38.31 18.51 -26.61
N ASN A 82 38.94 19.02 -25.56
CA ASN A 82 38.76 18.48 -24.22
C ASN A 82 37.26 18.46 -23.95
N VAL A 83 36.67 17.27 -23.99
CA VAL A 83 35.36 17.03 -23.40
C VAL A 83 35.62 17.20 -21.92
N VAL A 84 35.30 18.39 -21.41
CA VAL A 84 35.10 18.58 -19.98
C VAL A 84 33.92 17.66 -19.66
N ASP A 85 34.17 16.60 -18.89
CA ASP A 85 33.13 15.67 -18.46
C ASP A 85 31.96 16.50 -17.93
N GLN A 86 30.85 16.47 -18.68
CA GLN A 86 29.68 17.27 -18.33
C GLN A 86 29.07 16.64 -17.09
N TYR A 87 29.10 17.36 -15.98
CA TYR A 87 28.48 16.92 -14.74
C TYR A 87 26.98 16.69 -14.96
N SER A 88 26.55 15.42 -14.88
CA SER A 88 25.14 15.02 -14.85
C SER A 88 24.78 14.72 -13.41
N TRP A 89 23.87 15.52 -12.85
CA TRP A 89 23.43 15.41 -11.45
C TRP A 89 22.70 14.08 -11.15
N ASP A 90 22.17 13.45 -12.19
CA ASP A 90 21.41 12.20 -12.23
C ASP A 90 22.25 10.99 -12.69
N SER A 91 23.56 11.15 -12.86
CA SER A 91 24.46 10.07 -13.28
C SER A 91 24.40 8.88 -12.30
N GLY A 92 23.92 7.72 -12.77
CA GLY A 92 23.75 6.50 -11.97
C GLY A 92 22.39 6.37 -11.27
N MET A 93 21.50 7.36 -11.37
CA MET A 93 20.16 7.31 -10.81
C MET A 93 19.30 6.23 -11.50
N THR A 94 18.60 5.41 -10.71
CA THR A 94 17.60 4.46 -11.23
C THR A 94 16.19 4.97 -10.94
N ARG A 95 15.32 5.01 -11.97
CA ARG A 95 13.94 5.54 -11.87
C ARG A 95 12.87 4.49 -11.57
N ALA A 96 13.12 3.23 -11.91
CA ALA A 96 12.31 2.06 -11.55
C ALA A 96 12.99 1.28 -10.40
N TYR A 97 12.24 0.45 -9.69
CA TYR A 97 12.80 -0.46 -8.69
C TYR A 97 13.50 -1.64 -9.40
N PRO A 98 14.78 -1.93 -9.11
CA PRO A 98 15.44 -3.15 -9.56
C PRO A 98 14.67 -4.42 -9.17
N ILE A 99 14.48 -5.32 -10.13
CA ILE A 99 13.90 -6.66 -9.94
C ILE A 99 15.01 -7.69 -10.17
N HIS A 100 15.20 -8.60 -9.23
CA HIS A 100 16.21 -9.64 -9.27
C HIS A 100 15.82 -10.76 -10.24
N GLN A 101 16.83 -11.38 -10.89
CA GLN A 101 16.67 -12.46 -11.86
C GLN A 101 16.03 -13.76 -11.32
N SER A 102 15.75 -13.84 -10.01
CA SER A 102 14.94 -14.93 -9.46
C SER A 102 13.46 -14.79 -9.81
N CYS A 103 13.00 -13.58 -10.16
CA CYS A 103 11.67 -13.35 -10.66
C CYS A 103 11.53 -13.81 -12.11
N ASN A 104 10.55 -14.66 -12.39
CA ASN A 104 10.20 -15.07 -13.73
C ASN A 104 9.48 -13.94 -14.50
N SER A 105 9.23 -14.12 -15.80
CA SER A 105 8.63 -13.08 -16.65
C SER A 105 7.23 -12.63 -16.22
N THR A 106 6.44 -13.51 -15.60
CA THR A 106 5.10 -13.18 -15.09
C THR A 106 5.19 -12.38 -13.80
N GLU A 107 6.04 -12.83 -12.86
CA GLU A 107 6.29 -12.14 -11.59
C GLU A 107 6.86 -10.74 -11.83
N THR A 108 7.82 -10.62 -12.75
CA THR A 108 8.39 -9.35 -13.20
C THR A 108 7.30 -8.41 -13.74
N ALA A 109 6.44 -8.89 -14.64
CA ALA A 109 5.36 -8.07 -15.21
C ALA A 109 4.32 -7.62 -14.16
N LEU A 110 3.99 -8.48 -13.19
CA LEU A 110 3.09 -8.15 -12.09
C LEU A 110 3.71 -7.11 -11.14
N LEU A 111 5.01 -7.23 -10.83
CA LEU A 111 5.76 -6.25 -10.05
C LEU A 111 5.88 -4.91 -10.78
N GLU A 112 6.23 -4.90 -12.06
CA GLU A 112 6.30 -3.67 -12.87
C GLU A 112 4.97 -2.93 -12.91
N GLN A 113 3.85 -3.64 -13.08
CA GLN A 113 2.51 -3.06 -12.97
C GLN A 113 2.26 -2.50 -11.55
N ALA A 114 2.53 -3.27 -10.51
CA ALA A 114 2.28 -2.86 -9.14
C ALA A 114 3.18 -1.68 -8.68
N PHE A 115 4.41 -1.57 -9.19
CA PHE A 115 5.26 -0.39 -9.00
C PHE A 115 4.73 0.85 -9.72
N ALA A 116 4.19 0.70 -10.94
CA ALA A 116 3.54 1.80 -11.63
C ALA A 116 2.28 2.28 -10.89
N GLU A 117 1.46 1.35 -10.39
CA GLU A 117 0.30 1.65 -9.55
C GLU A 117 0.70 2.28 -8.20
N MET A 118 1.78 1.82 -7.57
CA MET A 118 2.34 2.43 -6.36
C MET A 118 2.78 3.87 -6.60
N ALA A 119 3.45 4.15 -7.72
CA ALA A 119 3.84 5.51 -8.08
C ALA A 119 2.62 6.42 -8.31
N VAL A 120 1.54 5.90 -8.91
CA VAL A 120 0.26 6.62 -9.05
C VAL A 120 -0.37 6.92 -7.69
N LEU A 121 -0.43 5.92 -6.80
CA LEU A 121 -1.00 6.06 -5.46
C LEU A 121 -0.23 7.09 -4.61
N ALA A 122 1.10 6.98 -4.57
CA ALA A 122 1.96 7.90 -3.83
C ALA A 122 1.97 9.31 -4.41
N ALA A 123 2.01 9.46 -5.74
CA ALA A 123 1.95 10.77 -6.40
C ALA A 123 0.63 11.49 -6.11
N HIS A 124 -0.50 10.78 -6.21
CA HIS A 124 -1.80 11.36 -5.92
C HIS A 124 -1.92 11.78 -4.44
N ALA A 125 -1.45 10.94 -3.51
CA ALA A 125 -1.43 11.27 -2.08
C ALA A 125 -0.57 12.50 -1.79
N ARG A 126 0.65 12.59 -2.35
CA ARG A 126 1.51 13.77 -2.27
C ARG A 126 0.80 15.01 -2.80
N ASP A 127 0.19 14.92 -3.96
CA ASP A 127 -0.47 16.05 -4.63
C ASP A 127 -1.72 16.52 -3.85
N HIS A 128 -2.43 15.62 -3.16
CA HIS A 128 -3.49 15.98 -2.22
C HIS A 128 -2.94 16.79 -1.04
N ILE A 129 -1.82 16.37 -0.44
CA ILE A 129 -1.13 17.13 0.63
C ILE A 129 -0.70 18.52 0.13
N LEU A 130 -0.07 18.60 -1.04
CA LEU A 130 0.41 19.86 -1.62
C LEU A 130 -0.74 20.81 -2.01
N ARG A 131 -1.89 20.28 -2.38
CA ARG A 131 -3.07 21.06 -2.79
C ARG A 131 -3.90 21.58 -1.62
N PHE A 132 -4.11 20.76 -0.60
CA PHE A 132 -5.05 21.05 0.50
C PHE A 132 -4.37 21.17 1.87
N GLY A 133 -3.34 20.36 2.13
CA GLY A 133 -2.65 20.29 3.41
C GLY A 133 -3.60 20.20 4.60
N ASN A 134 -3.34 21.02 5.63
CA ASN A 134 -4.14 21.12 6.85
C ASN A 134 -5.61 21.60 6.65
N SER A 135 -6.05 21.97 5.44
CA SER A 135 -7.47 22.22 5.17
C SER A 135 -8.24 20.97 4.72
N SER A 136 -7.56 19.86 4.43
CA SER A 136 -8.19 18.57 4.12
C SER A 136 -8.57 17.83 5.40
N SER A 137 -9.84 17.43 5.50
CA SER A 137 -10.29 16.55 6.58
C SER A 137 -9.60 15.17 6.55
N LEU A 138 -9.20 14.69 5.36
CA LEU A 138 -8.43 13.45 5.22
C LEU A 138 -6.99 13.63 5.71
N PHE A 139 -6.36 14.77 5.44
CA PHE A 139 -5.03 15.06 6.00
C PHE A 139 -5.08 15.11 7.54
N THR A 140 -6.00 15.91 8.11
CA THR A 140 -6.10 16.05 9.57
C THR A 140 -6.59 14.79 10.27
N LYS A 141 -7.25 13.87 9.56
CA LYS A 141 -7.67 12.56 10.08
C LYS A 141 -6.47 11.66 10.37
N TYR A 142 -5.49 11.61 9.45
CA TYR A 142 -4.35 10.71 9.53
C TYR A 142 -3.08 11.34 10.13
N PHE A 143 -2.91 12.66 10.02
CA PHE A 143 -1.71 13.36 10.51
C PHE A 143 -2.03 14.45 11.54
N GLY A 144 -3.29 14.59 11.97
CA GLY A 144 -3.69 15.52 13.02
C GLY A 144 -3.38 16.97 12.70
N LYS A 145 -2.41 17.53 13.43
CA LYS A 145 -1.89 18.91 13.27
C LYS A 145 -0.46 18.96 12.75
N ALA A 146 0.07 17.84 12.22
CA ALA A 146 1.45 17.76 11.76
C ALA A 146 1.74 18.74 10.61
N THR A 147 3.04 18.93 10.36
CA THR A 147 3.47 19.66 9.15
C THR A 147 3.25 18.81 7.91
N THR A 148 2.92 19.45 6.79
CA THR A 148 2.62 18.78 5.52
C THR A 148 3.88 18.36 4.75
N GLY A 149 5.04 18.95 5.04
CA GLY A 149 6.26 18.76 4.27
C GLY A 149 6.85 17.36 4.39
N GLU A 150 6.89 16.81 5.60
CA GLU A 150 7.45 15.50 5.89
C GLU A 150 6.67 14.34 5.21
N PRO A 151 5.34 14.17 5.40
CA PRO A 151 4.59 13.10 4.73
C PRO A 151 4.56 13.27 3.20
N ALA A 152 4.54 14.52 2.69
CA ALA A 152 4.69 14.77 1.26
C ALA A 152 6.07 14.35 0.74
N GLY A 153 7.14 14.54 1.53
CA GLY A 153 8.50 14.12 1.19
C GLY A 153 8.66 12.59 1.11
N TRP A 154 8.10 11.85 2.06
CA TRP A 154 8.10 10.37 2.03
C TRP A 154 7.38 9.82 0.79
N LEU A 155 6.24 10.42 0.43
CA LEU A 155 5.51 10.06 -0.79
C LEU A 155 6.26 10.47 -2.06
N ASP A 156 6.95 11.62 -2.07
CA ASP A 156 7.75 12.05 -3.21
C ASP A 156 9.01 11.19 -3.42
N LYS A 157 9.62 10.65 -2.36
CA LYS A 157 10.71 9.66 -2.48
C LYS A 157 10.30 8.42 -3.26
N ILE A 158 9.10 7.89 -3.03
CA ILE A 158 8.56 6.77 -3.81
C ILE A 158 8.44 7.13 -5.29
N VAL A 159 7.88 8.31 -5.60
CA VAL A 159 7.64 8.74 -6.99
C VAL A 159 8.95 9.11 -7.69
N ASN A 160 9.65 10.10 -7.17
CA ASN A 160 10.74 10.82 -7.81
C ASN A 160 12.14 10.45 -7.31
N GLY A 161 12.24 9.79 -6.16
CA GLY A 161 13.53 9.39 -5.56
C GLY A 161 14.31 8.41 -6.43
N ASP A 162 15.63 8.39 -6.20
CA ASP A 162 16.55 7.41 -6.76
C ASP A 162 16.31 6.04 -6.12
N LYS A 163 16.11 5.03 -6.96
CA LYS A 163 15.79 3.66 -6.56
C LYS A 163 16.98 2.71 -6.75
N SER A 164 18.16 3.24 -7.09
CA SER A 164 19.38 2.44 -7.14
C SER A 164 19.64 1.78 -5.78
N GLY A 165 19.84 0.47 -5.80
CA GLY A 165 20.03 -0.36 -4.59
C GLY A 165 18.77 -1.06 -4.08
N VAL A 166 17.57 -0.51 -4.32
CA VAL A 166 16.32 -1.02 -3.74
C VAL A 166 15.80 -2.23 -4.53
N LEU A 167 16.25 -3.42 -4.15
CA LEU A 167 16.12 -4.63 -4.95
C LEU A 167 14.99 -5.55 -4.46
N PHE A 168 14.09 -5.91 -5.37
CA PHE A 168 13.01 -6.86 -5.13
C PHE A 168 13.33 -8.22 -5.74
N ARG A 169 13.05 -9.31 -5.02
CA ARG A 169 13.40 -10.67 -5.42
C ARG A 169 12.28 -11.67 -5.14
N CYS A 170 12.22 -12.75 -5.92
CA CYS A 170 11.14 -13.76 -5.87
C CYS A 170 11.60 -15.14 -5.37
N ASP A 171 12.88 -15.28 -5.03
CA ASP A 171 13.43 -16.43 -4.32
C ASP A 171 13.34 -16.22 -2.81
N ASP A 172 12.86 -17.23 -2.09
CA ASP A 172 12.84 -17.26 -0.63
C ASP A 172 14.23 -17.55 -0.06
N ILE A 173 15.16 -16.61 -0.28
CA ILE A 173 16.57 -16.75 0.10
C ILE A 173 16.78 -16.85 1.62
N ASP A 174 15.85 -16.29 2.41
CA ASP A 174 15.89 -16.33 3.87
C ASP A 174 15.08 -17.49 4.46
N GLY A 175 14.30 -18.21 3.64
CA GLY A 175 13.47 -19.34 4.08
C GLY A 175 12.29 -18.92 4.98
N ASN A 176 11.66 -17.77 4.70
CA ASN A 176 10.61 -17.16 5.52
C ASN A 176 9.23 -17.11 4.85
N CYS A 177 9.10 -17.45 3.56
CA CYS A 177 7.84 -17.40 2.82
C CYS A 177 6.80 -18.46 3.25
N TRP A 178 7.14 -19.36 4.18
CA TRP A 178 6.21 -20.35 4.74
C TRP A 178 5.34 -19.80 5.88
N GLN A 179 5.66 -18.61 6.41
CA GLN A 179 4.92 -18.01 7.52
C GLN A 179 3.51 -17.60 7.09
N ASP A 180 2.51 -17.86 7.94
CA ASP A 180 1.12 -17.60 7.57
C ASP A 180 0.84 -16.10 7.40
N GLY A 181 0.10 -15.75 6.36
CA GLY A 181 -0.16 -14.37 5.96
C GLY A 181 1.03 -13.60 5.37
N TRP A 182 2.24 -14.16 5.31
CA TRP A 182 3.42 -13.49 4.75
C TRP A 182 3.39 -13.50 3.22
N ALA A 183 2.93 -12.38 2.64
CA ALA A 183 3.11 -12.10 1.22
C ALA A 183 4.58 -11.78 0.85
N GLY A 184 5.46 -11.67 1.84
CA GLY A 184 6.88 -11.39 1.70
C GLY A 184 7.39 -10.44 2.76
N HIS A 185 8.72 -10.25 2.79
CA HIS A 185 9.41 -9.61 3.90
C HIS A 185 10.57 -8.72 3.44
N TRP A 186 10.83 -7.69 4.23
CA TRP A 186 12.10 -6.98 4.20
C TRP A 186 13.20 -7.87 4.77
N ARG A 187 14.41 -7.83 4.21
CA ARG A 187 15.50 -8.74 4.61
C ARG A 187 16.27 -8.32 5.87
N GLY A 188 15.96 -7.14 6.44
CA GLY A 188 16.61 -6.65 7.64
C GLY A 188 18.12 -6.48 7.46
N GLU A 189 18.88 -6.80 8.51
CA GLU A 189 20.35 -6.73 8.54
C GLU A 189 21.03 -7.59 7.46
N ASN A 190 20.35 -8.60 6.90
CA ASN A 190 20.90 -9.42 5.82
C ASN A 190 21.06 -8.64 4.50
N ALA A 191 20.21 -7.63 4.27
CA ALA A 191 20.30 -6.66 3.16
C ALA A 191 19.21 -5.59 3.33
N THR A 192 19.56 -4.41 3.86
CA THR A 192 18.60 -3.39 4.29
C THR A 192 17.83 -2.71 3.15
N ASP A 193 18.33 -2.73 1.92
CA ASP A 193 17.61 -2.27 0.72
C ASP A 193 16.99 -3.42 -0.11
N GLU A 194 16.93 -4.66 0.41
CA GLU A 194 16.31 -5.81 -0.27
C GLU A 194 14.94 -6.22 0.32
N THR A 195 14.03 -6.64 -0.55
CA THR A 195 12.73 -7.23 -0.19
C THR A 195 12.45 -8.52 -0.96
N VAL A 196 12.04 -9.56 -0.25
CA VAL A 196 11.51 -10.82 -0.82
C VAL A 196 10.01 -10.69 -1.06
N ILE A 197 9.56 -11.09 -2.25
CA ILE A 197 8.16 -11.24 -2.63
C ILE A 197 7.83 -12.74 -2.65
N CYS A 198 6.89 -13.17 -1.82
CA CYS A 198 6.43 -14.56 -1.75
C CYS A 198 5.22 -14.79 -2.67
N GLU A 199 4.93 -16.05 -2.99
CA GLU A 199 3.79 -16.46 -3.86
C GLU A 199 2.43 -15.88 -3.42
N MET A 200 2.23 -15.67 -2.11
CA MET A 200 1.01 -15.04 -1.59
C MET A 200 0.83 -13.60 -2.10
N SER A 201 1.89 -12.85 -2.47
CA SER A 201 1.72 -11.55 -3.13
C SER A 201 1.00 -11.68 -4.47
N TYR A 202 1.39 -12.62 -5.32
CA TYR A 202 0.82 -12.76 -6.66
C TYR A 202 -0.60 -13.36 -6.69
N THR A 203 -0.98 -14.07 -5.62
CA THR A 203 -2.26 -14.78 -5.52
C THR A 203 -3.29 -14.08 -4.63
N SER A 204 -2.89 -13.24 -3.67
CA SER A 204 -3.80 -12.54 -2.75
C SER A 204 -3.96 -11.04 -3.01
N ARG A 205 -3.00 -10.38 -3.68
CA ARG A 205 -2.98 -8.92 -3.80
C ARG A 205 -3.74 -8.46 -5.03
N TRP A 206 -4.60 -7.46 -4.86
CA TRP A 206 -5.40 -6.90 -5.95
C TRP A 206 -4.69 -5.72 -6.63
N PRO A 207 -4.93 -5.48 -7.93
CA PRO A 207 -4.48 -4.26 -8.60
C PRO A 207 -5.26 -3.04 -8.10
N LEU A 208 -4.61 -1.88 -8.04
CA LEU A 208 -5.17 -0.60 -7.58
C LEU A 208 -6.42 -0.18 -8.37
N ALA A 209 -6.54 -0.61 -9.63
CA ALA A 209 -7.73 -0.41 -10.45
C ALA A 209 -9.03 -1.00 -9.83
N GLY A 210 -8.90 -1.93 -8.87
CA GLY A 210 -10.00 -2.50 -8.10
C GLY A 210 -10.25 -1.85 -6.74
N LEU A 211 -9.66 -0.68 -6.43
CA LEU A 211 -9.90 0.01 -5.16
C LEU A 211 -11.40 0.32 -4.99
N CYS A 212 -11.91 0.12 -3.77
CA CYS A 212 -13.34 0.20 -3.44
C CYS A 212 -14.22 -0.89 -4.10
N GLY A 213 -13.63 -1.83 -4.84
CA GLY A 213 -14.26 -3.06 -5.30
C GLY A 213 -14.26 -4.16 -4.23
N TYR A 214 -14.78 -5.34 -4.59
CA TYR A 214 -14.68 -6.59 -3.82
C TYR A 214 -15.23 -6.59 -2.37
N GLY A 215 -15.90 -5.52 -1.95
CA GLY A 215 -16.33 -5.32 -0.55
C GLY A 215 -15.27 -4.64 0.33
N TYR A 216 -14.12 -4.27 -0.23
CA TYR A 216 -13.06 -3.57 0.48
C TYR A 216 -13.52 -2.22 1.03
N THR A 217 -13.15 -1.94 2.28
CA THR A 217 -13.15 -0.57 2.81
C THR A 217 -11.84 -0.28 3.54
N VAL A 218 -11.41 0.98 3.53
CA VAL A 218 -10.11 1.39 4.07
C VAL A 218 -10.03 1.14 5.59
N ALA A 219 -11.13 1.27 6.33
CA ALA A 219 -11.18 1.09 7.77
C ALA A 219 -11.26 -0.37 8.22
N ALA A 220 -11.92 -1.23 7.45
CA ALA A 220 -12.18 -2.62 7.86
C ALA A 220 -11.13 -3.63 7.39
N GLU A 221 -10.37 -3.31 6.34
CA GLU A 221 -9.51 -4.25 5.63
C GLU A 221 -8.03 -3.85 5.66
N LYS A 222 -7.14 -4.83 5.55
CA LYS A 222 -5.68 -4.59 5.57
C LYS A 222 -5.29 -3.63 4.43
N THR A 223 -4.51 -2.58 4.73
CA THR A 223 -3.94 -1.68 3.70
C THR A 223 -3.10 -2.40 2.66
N THR A 224 -2.57 -3.58 3.01
CA THR A 224 -1.80 -4.45 2.11
C THR A 224 -2.68 -5.26 1.15
N ALA A 225 -4.01 -5.17 1.16
CA ALA A 225 -4.86 -5.91 0.21
C ALA A 225 -4.57 -5.55 -1.27
N TYR A 226 -4.15 -4.32 -1.54
CA TYR A 226 -3.74 -3.87 -2.88
C TYR A 226 -2.23 -3.93 -3.03
N PHE A 227 -1.74 -4.50 -4.13
CA PHE A 227 -0.31 -4.76 -4.34
C PHE A 227 0.51 -3.45 -4.31
N ALA A 228 -0.03 -2.38 -4.89
CA ALA A 228 0.57 -1.04 -4.84
C ALA A 228 0.87 -0.56 -3.40
N SER A 229 -0.03 -0.81 -2.45
CA SER A 229 0.10 -0.39 -1.04
C SER A 229 0.94 -1.39 -0.21
N ASP A 230 0.88 -2.68 -0.54
CA ASP A 230 1.81 -3.69 -0.03
C ASP A 230 3.27 -3.36 -0.40
N LEU A 231 3.50 -2.85 -1.62
CA LEU A 231 4.81 -2.34 -2.03
C LEU A 231 5.19 -1.03 -1.34
N MET A 232 4.24 -0.11 -1.06
CA MET A 232 4.52 1.09 -0.26
C MET A 232 5.07 0.73 1.13
N HIS A 233 4.46 -0.26 1.79
CA HIS A 233 4.94 -0.79 3.07
C HIS A 233 6.41 -1.25 2.95
N ARG A 234 6.71 -2.08 1.96
CA ARG A 234 8.04 -2.69 1.76
C ARG A 234 9.13 -1.65 1.47
N VAL A 235 8.86 -0.67 0.60
CA VAL A 235 9.87 0.37 0.33
C VAL A 235 10.12 1.25 1.55
N TYR A 236 9.14 1.47 2.43
CA TYR A 236 9.38 2.22 3.67
C TYR A 236 10.29 1.49 4.68
N HIS A 237 10.47 0.17 4.58
CA HIS A 237 11.49 -0.55 5.37
C HIS A 237 12.92 -0.39 4.82
N THR A 238 13.10 0.18 3.63
CA THR A 238 14.42 0.29 3.00
C THR A 238 15.12 1.59 3.40
N ASP A 239 16.43 1.51 3.71
CA ASP A 239 17.24 2.66 4.12
C ASP A 239 17.17 3.80 3.09
N LYS A 240 17.17 3.45 1.79
CA LYS A 240 17.09 4.41 0.68
C LYS A 240 15.83 5.29 0.69
N ILE A 241 14.70 4.79 1.20
CA ILE A 241 13.39 5.45 1.11
C ILE A 241 12.86 5.86 2.48
N GLY A 242 12.88 4.95 3.47
CA GLY A 242 12.41 5.17 4.83
C GLY A 242 13.46 5.69 5.81
N GLU A 243 14.76 5.62 5.45
CA GLU A 243 15.89 6.16 6.23
C GLU A 243 15.95 5.70 7.70
N GLY A 244 15.40 4.52 8.00
CA GLY A 244 15.27 4.00 9.37
C GLY A 244 14.36 4.81 10.30
N VAL A 245 13.67 5.84 9.78
CA VAL A 245 12.76 6.71 10.54
C VAL A 245 11.29 6.51 10.16
N VAL A 246 11.00 5.99 8.95
CA VAL A 246 9.65 5.53 8.62
C VAL A 246 9.48 4.10 9.13
N GLY A 247 8.55 3.88 10.06
CA GLY A 247 8.47 2.63 10.82
C GLY A 247 7.06 2.22 11.21
N HIS A 248 6.94 1.35 12.22
CA HIS A 248 5.68 0.89 12.80
C HIS A 248 5.46 1.55 14.17
N TYR A 249 4.69 2.63 14.18
CA TYR A 249 4.25 3.33 15.40
C TYR A 249 2.79 2.99 15.74
N ALA A 250 2.03 2.53 14.74
CA ALA A 250 0.65 2.06 14.80
C ALA A 250 0.40 1.20 13.55
N ASP A 251 -0.36 0.12 13.63
CA ASP A 251 -0.62 -0.77 12.49
C ASP A 251 -2.09 -0.87 12.10
N THR A 252 -3.01 -0.83 13.06
CA THR A 252 -4.46 -0.84 12.78
C THR A 252 -4.97 0.54 12.36
N TYR A 253 -6.20 0.57 11.85
CA TYR A 253 -6.84 1.81 11.42
C TYR A 253 -7.08 2.76 12.61
N GLU A 254 -7.62 2.24 13.71
CA GLU A 254 -7.90 2.95 14.96
C GLU A 254 -6.63 3.46 15.61
N GLU A 255 -5.59 2.62 15.70
CA GLU A 255 -4.27 3.02 16.21
C GLU A 255 -3.70 4.17 15.39
N CYS A 256 -3.76 4.10 14.06
CA CYS A 256 -3.28 5.18 13.18
C CYS A 256 -4.07 6.49 13.41
N LEU A 257 -5.38 6.40 13.62
CA LEU A 257 -6.22 7.57 13.94
C LEU A 257 -5.98 8.10 15.35
N GLN A 258 -5.52 7.27 16.29
CA GLN A 258 -5.18 7.68 17.65
C GLN A 258 -3.78 8.31 17.70
N LEU A 259 -2.80 7.69 17.03
CA LEU A 259 -1.45 8.24 16.82
C LEU A 259 -1.50 9.64 16.21
N ALA A 260 -2.40 9.88 15.26
CA ALA A 260 -2.64 11.20 14.65
C ALA A 260 -3.05 12.29 15.66
N LYS A 261 -3.67 11.92 16.79
CA LYS A 261 -4.10 12.85 17.85
C LYS A 261 -3.02 13.06 18.91
N ASP A 262 -2.35 11.97 19.28
CA ASP A 262 -1.47 11.90 20.45
C ASP A 262 -0.02 12.23 20.09
N SER A 263 0.49 11.68 18.98
CA SER A 263 1.86 11.84 18.46
C SER A 263 1.86 12.17 16.95
N PRO A 264 1.37 13.35 16.52
CA PRO A 264 1.31 13.71 15.09
C PRO A 264 2.68 13.69 14.37
N GLU A 265 3.77 13.87 15.10
CA GLU A 265 5.17 13.73 14.63
C GLU A 265 5.59 12.28 14.34
N GLU A 266 4.98 11.30 15.00
CA GLU A 266 5.14 9.88 14.69
C GLU A 266 4.18 9.45 13.59
N ALA A 267 2.96 10.00 13.56
CA ALA A 267 1.97 9.72 12.53
C ALA A 267 2.48 10.04 11.10
N VAL A 268 3.28 11.10 10.92
CA VAL A 268 3.92 11.41 9.62
C VAL A 268 5.07 10.48 9.22
N ARG A 269 5.55 9.65 10.16
CA ARG A 269 6.59 8.62 9.99
C ARG A 269 6.03 7.20 10.04
N ASN A 270 4.74 7.04 10.29
CA ASN A 270 4.16 5.71 10.41
C ASN A 270 3.82 5.12 9.04
N SER A 271 4.40 3.96 8.74
CA SER A 271 4.26 3.28 7.45
C SER A 271 2.81 2.92 7.16
N ALA A 272 2.03 2.56 8.19
CA ALA A 272 0.60 2.27 8.06
C ALA A 272 -0.21 3.56 7.85
N THR A 273 0.03 4.63 8.62
CA THR A 273 -0.64 5.93 8.43
C THR A 273 -0.42 6.49 7.02
N LEU A 274 0.80 6.43 6.49
CA LEU A 274 1.12 6.86 5.12
C LEU A 274 0.32 6.06 4.07
N ARG A 275 0.17 4.74 4.25
CA ARG A 275 -0.64 3.86 3.39
C ARG A 275 -2.14 4.11 3.52
N TYR A 276 -2.67 4.18 4.74
CA TYR A 276 -4.07 4.47 5.00
C TYR A 276 -4.47 5.82 4.39
N PHE A 277 -3.67 6.87 4.60
CA PHE A 277 -3.89 8.17 3.97
C PHE A 277 -3.91 8.06 2.44
N ALA A 278 -2.90 7.42 1.83
CA ALA A 278 -2.79 7.31 0.38
C ALA A 278 -3.97 6.55 -0.25
N LEU A 279 -4.42 5.45 0.37
CA LEU A 279 -5.59 4.69 -0.05
C LEU A 279 -6.89 5.49 0.10
N ASP A 280 -7.09 6.18 1.23
CA ASP A 280 -8.35 6.90 1.49
C ASP A 280 -8.50 8.15 0.61
N VAL A 281 -7.41 8.89 0.35
CA VAL A 281 -7.46 10.02 -0.60
C VAL A 281 -7.65 9.54 -2.04
N TYR A 282 -6.97 8.47 -2.48
CA TYR A 282 -7.18 7.92 -3.82
C TYR A 282 -8.60 7.34 -3.97
N ALA A 283 -9.14 6.72 -2.93
CA ALA A 283 -10.53 6.30 -2.88
C ALA A 283 -11.48 7.50 -3.05
N TYR A 284 -11.27 8.56 -2.28
CA TYR A 284 -12.13 9.74 -2.23
C TYR A 284 -12.06 10.64 -3.47
N ASP A 285 -10.87 10.91 -4.00
CA ASP A 285 -10.68 11.82 -5.13
C ASP A 285 -10.79 11.11 -6.49
N ILE A 286 -10.41 9.83 -6.59
CA ILE A 286 -10.26 9.10 -7.87
C ILE A 286 -11.23 7.93 -8.02
N ALA A 287 -11.23 6.96 -7.09
CA ALA A 287 -11.97 5.70 -7.29
C ALA A 287 -13.49 5.88 -7.16
N VAL A 288 -13.94 6.62 -6.14
CA VAL A 288 -15.36 6.97 -5.92
C VAL A 288 -15.46 8.47 -5.59
N PRO A 289 -15.36 9.36 -6.60
CA PRO A 289 -15.17 10.79 -6.40
C PRO A 289 -16.19 11.46 -5.46
N GLY A 290 -15.69 12.07 -4.39
CA GLY A 290 -16.47 12.79 -3.37
C GLY A 290 -17.12 11.92 -2.30
N GLN A 291 -16.96 10.59 -2.37
CA GLN A 291 -17.52 9.62 -1.42
C GLN A 291 -16.46 8.70 -0.82
N GLY A 292 -15.55 8.17 -1.64
CA GLY A 292 -14.56 7.17 -1.24
C GLY A 292 -15.17 5.83 -0.82
N CYS A 293 -14.33 5.03 -0.15
CA CYS A 293 -14.71 3.77 0.48
C CYS A 293 -14.02 3.62 1.83
N THR A 294 -13.98 4.69 2.63
CA THR A 294 -13.41 4.65 3.98
C THR A 294 -14.03 3.52 4.80
N GLY A 295 -15.36 3.38 4.75
CA GLY A 295 -16.10 2.38 5.53
C GLY A 295 -16.19 2.72 7.02
N GLU A 296 -16.62 1.74 7.79
CA GLU A 296 -16.63 1.75 9.24
C GLU A 296 -15.55 0.78 9.75
N PRO A 297 -14.86 1.08 10.86
CA PRO A 297 -13.97 0.12 11.51
C PRO A 297 -14.69 -1.18 11.87
N VAL A 298 -13.98 -2.31 11.84
CA VAL A 298 -14.49 -3.56 12.43
C VAL A 298 -14.40 -3.40 13.95
N PRO A 299 -15.49 -3.62 14.71
CA PRO A 299 -15.39 -3.66 16.17
C PRO A 299 -14.34 -4.70 16.58
N GLU A 300 -13.44 -4.36 17.48
CA GLU A 300 -12.54 -5.34 18.10
C GLU A 300 -13.41 -6.46 18.70
N GLU A 301 -13.31 -7.67 18.13
CA GLU A 301 -13.87 -8.88 18.74
C GLU A 301 -13.09 -9.08 20.03
N GLU A 302 -13.76 -8.98 21.19
CA GLU A 302 -13.12 -9.25 22.48
C GLU A 302 -12.56 -10.69 22.45
N ASP A 303 -11.23 -10.84 22.47
CA ASP A 303 -10.56 -12.14 22.57
C ASP A 303 -10.95 -12.80 23.90
N ASP A 304 -12.04 -13.60 23.87
CA ASP A 304 -12.54 -14.36 25.01
C ASP A 304 -11.62 -15.55 25.29
N HIS A 305 -10.40 -15.25 25.75
CA HIS A 305 -9.50 -16.17 26.42
C HIS A 305 -10.03 -16.49 27.83
N SER A 306 -11.29 -16.92 27.90
CA SER A 306 -11.89 -17.51 29.09
C SER A 306 -11.18 -18.83 29.39
N HIS A 307 -10.27 -18.79 30.36
CA HIS A 307 -9.64 -20.00 30.87
C HIS A 307 -10.70 -20.95 31.43
N ASP A 308 -10.84 -22.10 30.79
CA ASP A 308 -11.81 -23.14 31.11
C ASP A 308 -11.82 -23.46 32.61
N SER A 309 -12.95 -23.15 33.26
CA SER A 309 -13.26 -23.54 34.62
C SER A 309 -14.66 -24.13 34.68
N ALA A 310 -14.79 -25.32 34.08
CA ALA A 310 -15.99 -26.13 34.14
C ALA A 310 -16.55 -26.29 35.57
N THR A 311 -17.79 -25.84 35.82
CA THR A 311 -18.64 -26.39 36.88
C THR A 311 -20.11 -26.37 36.47
N SER A 312 -20.74 -27.53 36.50
CA SER A 312 -22.05 -27.78 35.88
C SER A 312 -23.26 -27.43 36.76
N ALA A 313 -24.25 -26.75 36.18
CA ALA A 313 -25.69 -26.97 36.41
C ALA A 313 -26.50 -26.11 35.41
N SER A 314 -27.64 -26.46 34.83
CA SER A 314 -28.45 -27.68 34.67
C SER A 314 -29.81 -27.17 34.11
N SER A 315 -30.57 -28.01 33.39
CA SER A 315 -31.98 -27.79 32.96
C SER A 315 -32.24 -26.96 31.68
N SER A 316 -33.23 -27.23 30.83
CA SER A 316 -33.95 -28.49 30.50
C SER A 316 -35.04 -28.25 29.42
N MET A 317 -35.30 -29.22 28.52
CA MET A 317 -36.53 -29.38 27.69
C MET A 317 -36.77 -28.30 26.59
N THR A 318 -37.45 -28.52 25.43
CA THR A 318 -38.09 -29.71 24.83
C THR A 318 -38.25 -29.59 23.30
N ALA A 319 -38.22 -30.74 22.62
CA ALA A 319 -39.06 -31.17 21.46
C ALA A 319 -39.14 -30.38 20.12
N SER A 320 -38.82 -31.13 19.05
CA SER A 320 -39.26 -30.94 17.64
C SER A 320 -40.75 -31.34 17.44
N PRO A 321 -41.38 -31.12 16.26
CA PRO A 321 -41.30 -32.17 15.21
C PRO A 321 -41.33 -31.71 13.72
N THR A 322 -40.38 -32.28 12.96
CA THR A 322 -40.46 -32.94 11.63
C THR A 322 -41.73 -32.84 10.74
N THR A 323 -41.56 -32.45 9.46
CA THR A 323 -41.93 -33.16 8.19
C THR A 323 -41.65 -32.22 6.99
N SER A 324 -40.85 -32.48 5.95
CA SER A 324 -40.60 -33.64 5.05
C SER A 324 -41.58 -33.79 3.88
N MET A 325 -41.16 -33.40 2.66
CA MET A 325 -41.28 -34.05 1.32
C MET A 325 -40.34 -33.26 0.34
N THR A 326 -39.43 -33.84 -0.47
CA THR A 326 -39.60 -34.79 -1.61
C THR A 326 -40.38 -34.12 -2.76
N SER A 327 -39.93 -33.97 -4.02
CA SER A 327 -38.74 -34.39 -4.81
C SER A 327 -38.47 -33.32 -5.92
N SER A 328 -37.62 -33.41 -6.96
CA SER A 328 -36.83 -34.50 -7.57
C SER A 328 -35.68 -33.99 -8.46
N SER A 329 -34.88 -34.93 -9.01
CA SER A 329 -33.67 -34.78 -9.85
C SER A 329 -33.87 -34.31 -11.31
N ILE A 330 -32.78 -33.82 -11.93
CA ILE A 330 -32.31 -34.28 -13.26
C ILE A 330 -30.77 -34.40 -13.28
N GLU A 331 -30.24 -35.09 -14.30
CA GLU A 331 -28.98 -35.83 -14.32
C GLU A 331 -28.04 -35.33 -15.43
N SER A 332 -26.71 -35.45 -15.24
CA SER A 332 -25.74 -35.54 -16.34
C SER A 332 -24.41 -36.19 -15.91
N THR A 333 -24.15 -37.34 -16.52
CA THR A 333 -22.91 -38.12 -16.63
C THR A 333 -21.89 -37.40 -17.54
N SER A 334 -20.61 -37.73 -17.72
CA SER A 334 -19.55 -38.58 -17.10
C SER A 334 -18.21 -38.03 -17.66
N SER A 335 -17.01 -38.23 -17.10
CA SER A 335 -16.23 -39.48 -17.14
C SER A 335 -14.88 -39.28 -16.46
N ALA A 336 -14.34 -40.35 -15.87
CA ALA A 336 -12.98 -40.39 -15.33
C ALA A 336 -12.01 -41.10 -16.30
N VAL A 337 -10.72 -40.80 -16.16
CA VAL A 337 -9.62 -41.75 -16.46
C VAL A 337 -8.63 -41.71 -15.31
N ALA A 338 -8.24 -42.89 -14.82
CA ALA A 338 -7.24 -43.08 -13.79
C ALA A 338 -6.17 -44.05 -14.30
N ALA A 339 -4.94 -43.88 -13.83
CA ALA A 339 -3.87 -44.88 -13.91
C ALA A 339 -3.03 -44.81 -12.63
N THR A 340 -2.49 -45.96 -12.20
CA THR A 340 -2.25 -46.24 -10.77
C THR A 340 -0.86 -46.84 -10.54
N THR A 341 -0.26 -46.59 -9.36
CA THR A 341 0.86 -47.36 -8.72
C THR A 341 2.23 -47.37 -9.44
N THR A 342 3.39 -47.66 -8.84
CA THR A 342 3.82 -48.31 -7.56
C THR A 342 5.05 -47.58 -6.95
N THR A 343 5.17 -47.30 -5.64
CA THR A 343 5.61 -48.15 -4.49
C THR A 343 7.13 -48.42 -4.36
N SER A 344 7.70 -48.10 -3.17
CA SER A 344 8.92 -48.61 -2.45
C SER A 344 9.90 -47.48 -2.04
N ALA A 345 10.74 -47.55 -1.00
CA ALA A 345 10.70 -48.11 0.39
C ALA A 345 12.11 -47.93 1.02
N GLU A 346 12.21 -47.86 2.37
CA GLU A 346 13.47 -47.85 3.18
C GLU A 346 14.41 -46.61 3.02
N SER A 347 15.20 -46.18 4.02
CA SER A 347 15.46 -46.65 5.41
C SER A 347 15.92 -45.50 6.35
N ALA A 348 16.27 -45.86 7.59
CA ALA A 348 16.86 -45.12 8.74
C ALA A 348 17.75 -43.87 8.45
N GLU A 349 18.02 -42.96 9.39
CA GLU A 349 18.41 -43.16 10.80
C GLU A 349 18.23 -41.88 11.65
N ALA A 350 18.13 -42.01 12.98
CA ALA A 350 18.06 -40.90 13.93
C ALA A 350 19.39 -40.73 14.68
N THR A 351 19.81 -39.49 14.94
CA THR A 351 20.85 -39.18 15.95
C THR A 351 20.50 -37.88 16.69
N GLU A 352 20.90 -37.81 17.96
CA GLU A 352 20.34 -36.91 18.97
C GLU A 352 20.93 -35.49 18.93
N ALA A 353 20.09 -34.51 19.29
CA ALA A 353 20.56 -33.19 19.68
C ALA A 353 21.09 -33.24 21.13
N SER A 354 22.31 -32.74 21.36
CA SER A 354 22.86 -32.56 22.71
C SER A 354 22.68 -31.12 23.16
N SER A 355 21.96 -30.92 24.25
CA SER A 355 21.76 -29.63 24.89
C SER A 355 22.97 -29.27 25.79
N THR A 356 23.50 -28.07 25.60
CA THR A 356 24.36 -27.42 26.59
C THR A 356 23.86 -26.01 26.83
N THR A 357 23.17 -25.82 27.95
CA THR A 357 22.86 -24.51 28.52
C THR A 357 24.11 -23.92 29.16
N SER A 358 24.45 -22.69 28.81
CA SER A 358 25.35 -21.83 29.57
C SER A 358 24.70 -20.46 29.67
N ALA A 359 24.66 -19.87 30.87
CA ALA A 359 24.02 -18.59 31.09
C ALA A 359 24.67 -17.47 30.25
N GLU A 360 23.83 -16.62 29.69
CA GLU A 360 24.22 -15.54 28.78
C GLU A 360 24.67 -14.33 29.62
N VAL A 361 25.91 -13.89 29.42
CA VAL A 361 26.41 -12.64 30.01
C VAL A 361 26.10 -11.53 29.02
N GLU A 362 25.18 -10.63 29.38
CA GLU A 362 24.81 -9.53 28.49
C GLU A 362 25.86 -8.42 28.56
N CYS A 363 26.58 -8.26 27.45
CA CYS A 363 27.58 -7.21 27.26
C CYS A 363 27.13 -6.26 26.15
N HIS A 364 27.12 -4.95 26.42
CA HIS A 364 26.88 -3.93 25.40
C HIS A 364 27.99 -2.88 25.35
N THR A 365 28.14 -2.25 24.18
CA THR A 365 29.20 -1.30 23.86
C THR A 365 28.59 0.06 23.53
N HIS A 366 29.14 1.14 24.08
CA HIS A 366 28.75 2.50 23.70
C HIS A 366 29.70 3.08 22.65
N ASP A 367 29.29 4.16 21.97
CA ASP A 367 30.03 4.81 20.86
C ASP A 367 31.47 5.27 21.21
N GLY A 368 31.84 5.28 22.50
CA GLY A 368 33.21 5.49 22.98
C GLY A 368 34.12 4.25 22.92
N GLY A 369 33.61 3.08 22.55
CA GLY A 369 34.35 1.81 22.50
C GLY A 369 34.54 1.12 23.85
N GLU A 370 33.88 1.59 24.91
CA GLU A 370 33.92 0.96 26.24
C GLU A 370 32.79 -0.06 26.39
N VAL A 371 33.14 -1.24 26.91
CA VAL A 371 32.27 -2.41 27.05
C VAL A 371 31.89 -2.64 28.51
N HIS A 372 30.60 -2.79 28.77
CA HIS A 372 30.08 -3.21 30.07
C HIS A 372 29.38 -4.55 29.92
N CYS A 373 29.72 -5.50 30.78
CA CYS A 373 29.07 -6.80 30.92
C CYS A 373 28.38 -6.85 32.28
N VAL A 374 27.10 -7.26 32.30
CA VAL A 374 26.37 -7.54 33.54
C VAL A 374 26.16 -9.04 33.65
N GLU A 375 26.61 -9.62 34.76
CA GLU A 375 26.26 -11.00 35.13
C GLU A 375 25.02 -10.95 36.03
N GLU A 376 23.92 -11.59 35.60
CA GLU A 376 22.69 -11.66 36.40
C GLU A 376 22.83 -12.71 37.52
N SER A 377 23.42 -12.32 38.65
CA SER A 377 23.43 -13.14 39.86
C SER A 377 22.16 -12.91 40.70
N GLY A 378 21.38 -13.96 40.91
CA GLY A 378 20.14 -13.92 41.67
C GLY A 378 20.27 -13.38 43.11
N SER A 379 19.14 -12.89 43.62
CA SER A 379 18.97 -12.24 44.92
C SER A 379 19.41 -13.06 46.14
N ASP A 380 20.10 -12.41 47.09
CA ASP A 380 19.84 -12.56 48.53
C ASP A 380 20.42 -11.36 49.33
N GLU A 381 19.87 -11.06 50.52
CA GLU A 381 20.18 -9.87 51.33
C GLU A 381 21.53 -9.91 52.07
N ALA A 382 22.16 -8.75 52.32
CA ALA A 382 22.24 -8.12 53.66
C ALA A 382 23.42 -7.13 53.89
N ASP A 383 23.06 -5.92 54.38
CA ASP A 383 23.74 -5.08 55.40
C ASP A 383 25.21 -4.59 55.26
N SER A 384 25.51 -3.50 56.01
CA SER A 384 26.82 -2.98 56.45
C SER A 384 27.47 -1.79 55.71
N THR A 385 26.98 -0.60 56.05
CA THR A 385 27.75 0.62 56.43
C THR A 385 29.25 0.77 56.09
N ALA A 386 29.62 1.87 55.41
CA ALA A 386 30.62 2.86 55.91
C ALA A 386 30.82 4.09 54.98
N THR A 387 30.32 5.25 55.44
CA THR A 387 31.11 6.48 55.71
C THR A 387 32.25 6.92 54.78
N ALA A 388 32.08 8.07 54.07
CA ALA A 388 32.76 9.34 54.38
C ALA A 388 32.50 10.48 53.35
N ALA A 389 32.10 11.66 53.86
CA ALA A 389 32.50 13.05 53.49
C ALA A 389 32.63 13.52 52.00
N SER A 390 32.44 14.80 51.65
CA SER A 390 31.81 16.00 52.26
C SER A 390 31.95 17.18 51.27
N ALA A 391 30.96 18.09 51.23
CA ALA A 391 30.92 19.47 50.66
C ALA A 391 29.61 19.68 49.86
N GLN A 392 28.53 20.20 50.45
CA GLN A 392 28.22 21.64 50.59
C GLN A 392 28.34 22.43 49.28
N GLU A 393 27.22 22.75 48.63
CA GLU A 393 26.32 23.89 48.89
C GLU A 393 26.74 25.16 48.13
N THR A 394 25.86 25.63 47.23
CA THR A 394 25.45 27.05 47.20
C THR A 394 24.17 27.21 46.37
N GLU A 395 23.03 27.31 47.05
CA GLU A 395 21.91 28.08 46.49
C GLU A 395 22.28 29.57 46.49
N SER A 396 21.82 30.31 45.49
CA SER A 396 21.59 31.74 45.63
C SER A 396 20.37 32.15 44.83
N SER A 397 19.57 33.05 45.40
CA SER A 397 18.19 33.33 44.98
C SER A 397 18.01 34.81 44.59
N ALA A 398 16.95 35.06 43.81
CA ALA A 398 16.44 36.37 43.37
C ALA A 398 17.35 37.17 42.42
N THR A 399 16.85 37.66 41.30
CA THR A 399 15.83 38.72 41.29
C THR A 399 15.09 38.79 39.95
N THR A 400 13.77 39.00 40.00
CA THR A 400 12.93 39.32 38.83
C THR A 400 13.22 40.72 38.30
N THR A 401 13.70 40.81 37.06
CA THR A 401 13.66 42.01 36.23
C THR A 401 13.19 41.59 34.85
N ALA A 402 12.25 42.32 34.25
CA ALA A 402 11.74 42.00 32.91
C ALA A 402 12.88 42.09 31.88
N GLY A 403 13.30 40.93 31.36
CA GLY A 403 14.28 40.84 30.29
C GLY A 403 13.61 41.02 28.94
N ALA A 404 14.15 41.91 28.11
CA ALA A 404 13.81 42.01 26.71
C ALA A 404 14.14 40.69 26.00
N GLU A 405 13.25 40.21 25.13
CA GLU A 405 13.49 38.97 24.38
C GLU A 405 14.46 39.24 23.22
N CYS A 406 15.70 38.78 23.36
CA CYS A 406 16.73 38.91 22.35
C CYS A 406 16.86 37.63 21.51
N HIS A 407 16.87 37.76 20.18
CA HIS A 407 17.26 36.69 19.26
C HIS A 407 18.20 37.20 18.17
N THR A 408 19.02 36.29 17.62
CA THR A 408 20.03 36.60 16.61
C THR A 408 19.59 36.08 15.24
N HIS A 409 19.59 36.94 14.23
CA HIS A 409 19.31 36.55 12.86
C HIS A 409 20.52 35.89 12.18
N ALA A 410 20.30 35.18 11.07
CA ALA A 410 21.35 34.47 10.33
C ALA A 410 22.45 35.39 9.73
N ASN A 411 22.23 36.71 9.69
CA ASN A 411 23.24 37.71 9.33
C ASN A 411 24.13 38.13 10.53
N GLY A 412 23.93 37.56 11.72
CA GLY A 412 24.64 37.90 12.95
C GLY A 412 24.08 39.12 13.70
N GLU A 413 22.96 39.68 13.26
CA GLU A 413 22.34 40.85 13.89
C GLU A 413 21.45 40.43 15.07
N LEU A 414 21.70 41.02 16.24
CA LEU A 414 20.96 40.77 17.48
C LEU A 414 19.80 41.77 17.60
N HIS A 415 18.57 41.26 17.67
CA HIS A 415 17.38 42.07 17.90
C HIS A 415 16.74 41.73 19.25
N CYS A 416 16.52 42.75 20.09
CA CYS A 416 15.92 42.63 21.42
C CYS A 416 14.62 43.43 21.47
N VAL A 417 13.55 42.82 21.98
CA VAL A 417 12.18 43.40 22.07
C VAL A 417 11.80 43.72 23.50
#